data_AF-A0A523IAZ7-F1
#
_entry.id   AF-A0A523IAZ7-F1
#
_cell.length_a   1.000
_cell.length_b   1.000
_cell.length_c   1.000
_cell.angle_alpha   90.00
_cell.angle_beta   90.00
_cell.angle_gamma   90.00
#
_symmetry.space_group_name_H-M   'P 1'
#
loop_
_entity.id
_entity.type
_entity.pdbx_description
1 polymer ?
#
loop_
_entity_poly.entity_id
_entity_poly.type
_entity_poly.pdbx_seq_one_letter_code
_entity_poly.pdbx_strand_id
1 'polypeptide(L)'
;MAEDAGTILEDSNGKMITARCMVCNSADVTMFIELSRQPIHCNQLCSTRMEALNAAFGDVKLGYCSICSHVFNLAFKPELMAYDANYENSLHFSPRFQTYAESIVKRLVEKYRLHDKDIIEIGCGQGEFLKILCKLGHNRGLGFDRSYTPVKKNGESQSQVTFIRDYYTQRYAHCKADFVCCRHVLEHIHNPRDFLRALRSTIGNRTETVVFFEVPNLLFMIRDISIWDIIYEHCAYYSELSLIRLFSECGFNVLSITEEFEGQFLGIEAVPGDDLTSKHVADHERGRDTVVTKQGIGQNIEKFPKMYQSKIDDCRTKLQAAGGRIVVWGAGSKGVTFLNTLQIKDEIEYVVDLNPRKHGMYITGTGQKIITPEMLLEYQPSSVLVMNPIYKPEIRKILDEFGLDTDLI
;
A
#
# COMPACT_ATOMS: atom_id res chain seq x y z
N MET A 1 26.16 24.22 16.24
CA MET A 1 26.04 23.13 15.25
C MET A 1 26.21 21.85 16.04
N ALA A 2 25.11 21.23 16.47
CA ALA A 2 25.19 19.89 17.01
C ALA A 2 25.55 18.97 15.83
N GLU A 3 26.55 18.12 15.98
CA GLU A 3 26.83 17.07 15.01
C GLU A 3 25.56 16.21 14.88
N ASP A 4 24.94 16.18 13.70
CA ASP A 4 23.82 15.29 13.38
C ASP A 4 24.33 13.84 13.43
N ALA A 5 24.42 13.30 14.65
CA ALA A 5 24.61 11.89 14.88
C ALA A 5 23.33 11.20 14.40
N GLY A 6 23.38 10.61 13.20
CA GLY A 6 22.26 9.87 12.61
C GLY A 6 21.60 8.92 13.61
N THR A 7 20.30 8.64 13.42
CA THR A 7 19.51 7.85 14.37
C THR A 7 20.21 6.53 14.72
N ILE A 8 20.42 6.28 16.01
CA ILE A 8 21.02 5.04 16.50
C ILE A 8 19.92 4.03 16.83
N LEU A 9 20.07 2.80 16.35
CA LEU A 9 19.18 1.67 16.57
C LEU A 9 19.93 0.57 17.32
N GLU A 10 19.19 -0.28 18.03
CA GLU A 10 19.72 -1.53 18.57
C GLU A 10 19.45 -2.65 17.55
N ASP A 11 20.49 -3.39 17.16
CA ASP A 11 20.34 -4.53 16.26
C ASP A 11 19.86 -5.80 16.98
N SER A 12 19.64 -6.88 16.24
CA SER A 12 19.18 -8.16 16.77
C SER A 12 20.11 -8.82 17.80
N ASN A 13 21.35 -8.36 17.91
CA ASN A 13 22.35 -8.83 18.87
C ASN A 13 22.57 -7.85 20.04
N GLY A 14 21.72 -6.82 20.16
CA GLY A 14 21.84 -5.79 21.19
C GLY A 14 22.93 -4.76 20.93
N LYS A 15 23.46 -4.68 19.70
CA LYS A 15 24.51 -3.72 19.35
C LYS A 15 23.90 -2.43 18.81
N MET A 16 24.40 -1.30 19.30
CA MET A 16 24.02 0.01 18.78
C MET A 16 24.64 0.25 17.40
N ILE A 17 23.80 0.51 16.39
CA ILE A 17 24.18 0.77 15.01
C ILE A 17 23.53 2.06 14.50
N THR A 18 24.19 2.77 13.60
CA THR A 18 23.59 3.93 12.93
C THR A 18 22.62 3.44 11.85
N ALA A 19 21.37 3.92 11.90
CA ALA A 19 20.37 3.66 10.89
C ALA A 19 20.86 4.11 9.51
N ARG A 20 20.58 3.28 8.49
CA ARG A 20 20.88 3.62 7.09
C ARG A 20 19.64 3.53 6.25
N CYS A 21 19.45 4.52 5.39
CA CYS A 21 18.33 4.56 4.48
C CYS A 21 18.36 3.38 3.50
N MET A 22 17.28 2.57 3.47
CA MET A 22 17.16 1.44 2.53
C MET A 22 17.17 1.84 1.05
N VAL A 23 16.85 3.11 0.74
CA VAL A 23 16.86 3.66 -0.63
C VAL A 23 18.22 4.23 -1.01
N CYS A 24 18.93 5.01 -0.19
CA CYS A 24 20.18 5.69 -0.60
C CYS A 24 21.42 5.34 0.24
N ASN A 25 21.28 4.48 1.25
CA ASN A 25 22.31 4.05 2.19
C ASN A 25 22.94 5.17 3.05
N SER A 26 22.40 6.40 2.99
CA SER A 26 22.80 7.51 3.86
C SER A 26 22.49 7.21 5.32
N ALA A 27 23.36 7.67 6.22
CA ALA A 27 23.16 7.65 7.66
C ALA A 27 22.37 8.88 8.19
N ASP A 28 22.11 9.85 7.31
CA ASP A 28 21.35 11.06 7.61
C ASP A 28 19.84 10.73 7.66
N VAL A 29 19.48 10.12 8.78
CA VAL A 29 18.14 9.61 9.10
C VAL A 29 17.75 10.13 10.46
N THR A 30 16.57 10.74 10.54
CA THR A 30 15.98 11.29 11.77
C THR A 30 14.62 10.66 12.02
N MET A 31 14.45 10.03 13.18
CA MET A 31 13.14 9.56 13.64
C MET A 31 12.24 10.75 13.97
N PHE A 32 10.99 10.74 13.49
CA PHE A 32 10.05 11.84 13.73
C PHE A 32 8.74 11.42 14.41
N ILE A 33 8.36 10.14 14.35
CA ILE A 33 7.16 9.64 15.03
C ILE A 33 7.31 8.16 15.42
N GLU A 34 6.66 7.80 16.52
CA GLU A 34 6.57 6.44 17.03
C GLU A 34 5.11 6.09 17.33
N LEU A 35 4.64 4.95 16.81
CA LEU A 35 3.37 4.34 17.14
C LEU A 35 3.67 3.00 17.78
N SER A 36 3.42 2.87 19.08
CA SER A 36 3.60 1.61 19.78
C SER A 36 2.44 0.65 19.51
N ARG A 37 2.72 -0.65 19.59
CA ARG A 37 1.70 -1.71 19.66
C ARG A 37 0.67 -1.64 18.51
N GLN A 38 1.15 -1.63 17.27
CA GLN A 38 0.32 -1.77 16.08
C GLN A 38 0.20 -3.25 15.70
N PRO A 39 -0.98 -3.74 15.26
CA PRO A 39 -1.09 -5.10 14.71
C PRO A 39 -0.07 -5.28 13.59
N ILE A 40 0.66 -6.39 13.63
CA ILE A 40 1.66 -6.66 12.58
C ILE A 40 1.01 -6.95 11.22
N HIS A 41 -0.23 -7.42 11.22
CA HIS A 41 -1.05 -7.65 10.03
C HIS A 41 -2.39 -6.93 10.18
N CYS A 42 -2.72 -6.06 9.22
CA CYS A 42 -4.03 -5.41 9.21
C CYS A 42 -5.09 -6.28 8.56
N ASN A 43 -4.72 -7.06 7.54
CA ASN A 43 -5.67 -7.78 6.68
C ASN A 43 -5.68 -9.30 6.89
N GLN A 44 -5.28 -9.76 8.07
CA GLN A 44 -5.41 -11.16 8.47
C GLN A 44 -6.90 -11.49 8.72
N LEU A 45 -7.40 -12.57 8.12
CA LEU A 45 -8.76 -13.06 8.39
C LEU A 45 -8.79 -13.79 9.74
N CYS A 46 -9.35 -13.16 10.77
CA CYS A 46 -9.58 -13.78 12.07
C CYS A 46 -11.00 -14.33 12.17
N SER A 47 -11.13 -15.64 12.33
CA SER A 47 -12.40 -16.37 12.36
C SER A 47 -13.16 -16.20 13.68
N THR A 48 -12.47 -15.84 14.76
CA THR A 48 -13.07 -15.61 16.08
C THR A 48 -12.58 -14.30 16.68
N ARG A 49 -13.39 -13.72 17.58
CA ARG A 49 -13.00 -12.52 18.34
C ARG A 49 -11.73 -12.76 19.17
N MET A 50 -11.59 -13.96 19.75
CA MET A 50 -10.43 -14.31 20.57
C MET A 50 -9.15 -14.34 19.75
N GLU A 51 -9.20 -14.91 18.54
CA GLU A 51 -8.09 -14.90 17.59
C GLU A 51 -7.67 -13.47 17.24
N ALA A 52 -8.64 -12.61 16.93
CA ALA A 52 -8.38 -11.20 16.63
C ALA A 52 -7.75 -10.43 17.80
N LEU A 53 -8.21 -10.64 19.03
CA LEU A 53 -7.66 -9.99 20.23
C LEU A 53 -6.26 -10.49 20.60
N ASN A 54 -5.93 -11.72 20.24
CA ASN A 54 -4.62 -12.35 20.49
C ASN A 54 -3.63 -12.14 19.34
N ALA A 55 -3.91 -11.20 18.43
CA ALA A 55 -3.01 -10.85 17.34
C ALA A 55 -1.62 -10.45 17.85
N ALA A 56 -0.62 -10.64 17.00
CA ALA A 56 0.72 -10.14 17.26
C ALA A 56 0.81 -8.62 16.99
N PHE A 57 1.65 -7.95 17.77
CA PHE A 57 1.84 -6.50 17.71
C PHE A 57 3.32 -6.16 17.57
N GLY A 58 3.60 -5.05 16.90
CA GLY A 58 4.94 -4.48 16.78
C GLY A 58 4.88 -2.95 16.81
N ASP A 59 6.03 -2.34 17.02
CA ASP A 59 6.13 -0.87 17.03
C ASP A 59 6.45 -0.36 15.62
N VAL A 60 5.95 0.84 15.31
CA VAL A 60 6.27 1.56 14.08
C VAL A 60 7.04 2.82 14.45
N LYS A 61 8.33 2.85 14.10
CA LYS A 61 9.21 4.00 14.32
C LYS A 61 9.62 4.57 12.97
N LEU A 62 9.02 5.69 12.55
CA LEU A 62 9.30 6.22 11.21
C LEU A 62 10.54 7.10 11.23
N GLY A 63 11.54 6.69 10.45
CA GLY A 63 12.74 7.44 10.15
C GLY A 63 12.62 8.16 8.81
N TYR A 64 13.02 9.42 8.76
CA TYR A 64 13.09 10.24 7.56
C TYR A 64 14.54 10.40 7.10
N CYS A 65 14.84 10.05 5.86
CA CYS A 65 16.13 10.30 5.25
C CYS A 65 16.16 11.67 4.56
N SER A 66 16.95 12.59 5.12
CA SER A 66 17.07 13.95 4.58
C SER A 66 17.85 13.99 3.27
N ILE A 67 18.48 12.91 2.80
CA ILE A 67 19.20 12.88 1.52
C ILE A 67 18.28 12.62 0.33
N CYS A 68 17.40 11.61 0.42
CA CYS A 68 16.55 11.17 -0.68
C CYS A 68 15.05 11.32 -0.42
N SER A 69 14.67 11.91 0.72
CA SER A 69 13.27 12.10 1.13
C SER A 69 12.47 10.80 1.26
N HIS A 70 13.13 9.72 1.65
CA HIS A 70 12.48 8.44 1.93
C HIS A 70 12.10 8.33 3.40
N VAL A 71 10.95 7.70 3.69
CA VAL A 71 10.54 7.35 5.05
C VAL A 71 10.43 5.84 5.17
N PHE A 72 10.87 5.27 6.29
CA PHE A 72 10.84 3.83 6.52
C PHE A 72 10.69 3.49 8.00
N ASN A 73 10.17 2.31 8.30
CA ASN A 73 9.99 1.84 9.67
C ASN A 73 11.31 1.26 10.21
N LEU A 74 11.95 1.99 11.12
CA LEU A 74 13.19 1.64 11.81
C LEU A 74 13.04 0.43 12.75
N ALA A 75 11.82 0.12 13.19
CA ALA A 75 11.49 -1.00 14.07
C ALA A 75 10.94 -2.22 13.32
N PHE A 76 10.96 -2.20 11.98
CA PHE A 76 10.42 -3.28 11.17
C PHE A 76 11.24 -4.55 11.29
N LYS A 77 10.55 -5.67 11.51
CA LYS A 77 11.13 -7.00 11.63
C LYS A 77 10.57 -7.90 10.52
N PRO A 78 11.34 -8.15 9.44
CA PRO A 78 10.84 -8.92 8.30
C PRO A 78 10.40 -10.34 8.66
N GLU A 79 10.98 -10.94 9.71
CA GLU A 79 10.63 -12.27 10.20
C GLU A 79 9.22 -12.37 10.78
N LEU A 80 8.59 -11.25 11.12
CA LEU A 80 7.19 -11.23 11.59
C LEU A 80 6.18 -11.26 10.43
N MET A 81 6.62 -10.98 9.20
CA MET A 81 5.74 -10.93 8.03
C MET A 81 5.54 -12.29 7.41
N ALA A 82 4.30 -12.77 7.48
CA ALA A 82 3.83 -13.94 6.74
C ALA A 82 2.61 -13.55 5.90
N TYR A 83 2.71 -13.74 4.58
CA TYR A 83 1.61 -13.59 3.64
C TYR A 83 1.17 -14.98 3.19
N ASP A 84 0.09 -15.48 3.76
CA ASP A 84 -0.48 -16.78 3.45
C ASP A 84 -1.90 -16.66 2.84
N ALA A 85 -2.59 -17.79 2.70
CA ALA A 85 -3.92 -17.83 2.09
C ALA A 85 -5.02 -17.17 2.94
N ASN A 86 -4.74 -16.84 4.21
CA ASN A 86 -5.66 -16.15 5.11
C ASN A 86 -5.48 -14.62 5.09
N TYR A 87 -4.59 -14.11 4.24
CA TYR A 87 -4.40 -12.68 4.04
C TYR A 87 -5.35 -12.15 2.96
N GLU A 88 -6.14 -11.13 3.27
CA GLU A 88 -7.20 -10.61 2.38
C GLU A 88 -7.25 -9.08 2.31
N ASN A 89 -6.60 -8.51 1.29
CA ASN A 89 -6.51 -7.07 1.08
C ASN A 89 -7.17 -6.59 -0.23
N SER A 90 -7.99 -7.41 -0.90
CA SER A 90 -8.54 -7.01 -2.21
C SER A 90 -9.44 -5.78 -2.11
N LEU A 91 -9.12 -4.77 -2.90
CA LEU A 91 -9.89 -3.54 -3.07
C LEU A 91 -10.92 -3.66 -4.21
N HIS A 92 -10.87 -4.74 -4.98
CA HIS A 92 -11.69 -4.94 -6.19
C HIS A 92 -13.18 -5.20 -5.92
N PHE A 93 -13.64 -5.15 -4.67
CA PHE A 93 -15.08 -5.16 -4.36
C PHE A 93 -15.72 -3.76 -4.41
N SER A 94 -14.93 -2.69 -4.45
CA SER A 94 -15.43 -1.32 -4.65
C SER A 94 -15.55 -0.98 -6.14
N PRO A 95 -16.74 -0.63 -6.65
CA PRO A 95 -16.90 -0.11 -8.02
C PRO A 95 -16.00 1.11 -8.33
N ARG A 96 -15.80 2.01 -7.35
CA ARG A 96 -14.89 3.15 -7.50
C ARG A 96 -13.45 2.70 -7.76
N PHE A 97 -12.96 1.69 -7.03
CA PHE A 97 -11.61 1.15 -7.23
C PHE A 97 -11.48 0.34 -8.53
N GLN A 98 -12.51 -0.45 -8.88
CA GLN A 98 -12.54 -1.17 -10.16
C GLN A 98 -12.41 -0.21 -11.35
N THR A 99 -13.18 0.89 -11.34
CA THR A 99 -13.13 1.92 -12.39
C THR A 99 -11.73 2.55 -12.51
N TYR A 100 -11.09 2.79 -11.37
CA TYR A 100 -9.72 3.31 -11.33
C TYR A 100 -8.73 2.30 -11.92
N ALA A 101 -8.76 1.04 -11.49
CA ALA A 101 -7.89 -0.01 -12.02
C ALA A 101 -8.06 -0.18 -13.53
N GLU A 102 -9.30 -0.15 -14.03
CA GLU A 102 -9.58 -0.18 -15.46
C GLU A 102 -9.01 1.02 -16.22
N SER A 103 -9.07 2.23 -15.64
CA SER A 103 -8.50 3.42 -16.27
C SER A 103 -6.98 3.34 -16.42
N ILE A 104 -6.28 2.79 -15.43
CA ILE A 104 -4.84 2.55 -15.51
C ILE A 104 -4.55 1.56 -16.61
N VAL A 105 -5.26 0.42 -16.63
CA VAL A 105 -5.04 -0.60 -17.66
C VAL A 105 -5.26 -0.02 -19.06
N LYS A 106 -6.35 0.71 -19.30
CA LYS A 106 -6.63 1.34 -20.60
C LYS A 106 -5.48 2.26 -21.03
N ARG A 107 -5.03 3.12 -20.11
CA ARG A 107 -3.90 4.04 -20.33
C ARG A 107 -2.61 3.30 -20.68
N LEU A 108 -2.27 2.25 -19.93
CA LEU A 108 -1.04 1.47 -20.17
C LEU A 108 -1.09 0.68 -21.47
N VAL A 109 -2.23 0.04 -21.77
CA VAL A 109 -2.43 -0.71 -23.03
C VAL A 109 -2.28 0.20 -24.24
N GLU A 110 -2.91 1.37 -24.22
CA GLU A 110 -2.83 2.34 -25.29
C GLU A 110 -1.41 2.92 -25.44
N LYS A 111 -0.84 3.42 -24.33
CA LYS A 111 0.48 4.08 -24.33
C LYS A 111 1.60 3.16 -24.81
N TYR A 112 1.57 1.89 -24.40
CA TYR A 112 2.63 0.92 -24.67
C TYR A 112 2.27 -0.13 -25.72
N ARG A 113 1.10 0.01 -26.38
CA ARG A 113 0.60 -0.91 -27.41
C ARG A 113 0.64 -2.36 -26.95
N LEU A 114 0.12 -2.62 -25.75
CA LEU A 114 0.13 -3.94 -25.13
C LEU A 114 -0.96 -4.84 -25.74
N HIS A 115 -0.70 -5.29 -26.97
CA HIS A 115 -1.54 -6.22 -27.72
C HIS A 115 -0.79 -7.50 -28.06
N ASP A 116 -1.39 -8.66 -27.75
CA ASP A 116 -0.82 -10.00 -27.95
C ASP A 116 0.55 -10.20 -27.27
N LYS A 117 0.81 -9.46 -26.20
CA LYS A 117 2.07 -9.42 -25.43
C LYS A 117 2.11 -10.41 -24.28
N ASP A 118 3.31 -10.63 -23.74
CA ASP A 118 3.52 -11.37 -22.49
C ASP A 118 3.65 -10.40 -21.30
N ILE A 119 2.83 -10.61 -20.28
CA ILE A 119 2.68 -9.74 -19.11
C ILE A 119 3.05 -10.52 -17.84
N ILE A 120 3.86 -9.93 -16.97
CA ILE A 120 4.08 -10.44 -15.61
C ILE A 120 3.50 -9.45 -14.60
N GLU A 121 2.70 -9.94 -13.65
CA GLU A 121 2.30 -9.19 -12.46
C GLU A 121 2.95 -9.81 -11.21
N ILE A 122 3.74 -9.01 -10.49
CA ILE A 122 4.38 -9.39 -9.23
C ILE A 122 3.50 -8.94 -8.06
N GLY A 123 3.15 -9.87 -7.16
CA GLY A 123 2.18 -9.65 -6.08
C GLY A 123 0.78 -9.41 -6.64
N CYS A 124 0.30 -10.35 -7.46
CA CYS A 124 -0.96 -10.17 -8.19
C CYS A 124 -2.23 -10.33 -7.34
N GLY A 125 -2.13 -10.69 -6.05
CA GLY A 125 -3.29 -11.05 -5.23
C GLY A 125 -4.12 -12.15 -5.88
N GLN A 126 -5.40 -11.88 -6.18
CA GLN A 126 -6.29 -12.79 -6.91
C GLN A 126 -6.29 -12.57 -8.43
N GLY A 127 -5.44 -11.67 -8.92
CA GLY A 127 -5.14 -11.45 -10.34
C GLY A 127 -6.15 -10.59 -11.09
N GLU A 128 -6.98 -9.81 -10.40
CA GLU A 128 -8.00 -8.96 -11.01
C GLU A 128 -7.39 -7.97 -12.00
N PHE A 129 -6.30 -7.28 -11.63
CA PHE A 129 -5.62 -6.33 -12.51
C PHE A 129 -5.01 -7.01 -13.74
N LEU A 130 -4.24 -8.10 -13.56
CA LEU A 130 -3.70 -8.88 -14.69
C LEU A 130 -4.80 -9.42 -15.62
N LYS A 131 -5.93 -9.88 -15.08
CA LYS A 131 -7.06 -10.36 -15.89
C LYS A 131 -7.61 -9.24 -16.78
N ILE A 132 -7.78 -8.02 -16.25
CA ILE A 132 -8.26 -6.87 -17.02
C ILE A 132 -7.24 -6.50 -18.11
N LEU A 133 -5.95 -6.46 -17.76
CA LEU A 133 -4.85 -6.14 -18.67
C LEU A 133 -4.70 -7.17 -19.81
N CYS A 134 -4.84 -8.45 -19.51
CA CYS A 134 -4.82 -9.50 -20.52
C CYS A 134 -6.07 -9.48 -21.40
N LYS A 135 -7.26 -9.29 -20.81
CA LYS A 135 -8.51 -9.22 -21.56
C LYS A 135 -8.54 -8.05 -22.54
N LEU A 136 -8.14 -6.85 -22.12
CA LEU A 136 -8.20 -5.64 -22.96
C LEU A 136 -7.19 -5.65 -24.11
N GLY A 137 -6.04 -6.28 -23.92
CA GLY A 137 -5.00 -6.37 -24.95
C GLY A 137 -4.89 -7.71 -25.66
N HIS A 138 -5.74 -8.70 -25.36
CA HIS A 138 -5.53 -10.09 -25.79
C HIS A 138 -4.15 -10.65 -25.38
N ASN A 139 -3.63 -10.20 -24.24
CA ASN A 139 -2.29 -10.56 -23.76
C ASN A 139 -2.28 -11.91 -23.03
N ARG A 140 -1.08 -12.48 -22.87
CA ARG A 140 -0.80 -13.66 -22.05
C ARG A 140 -0.20 -13.21 -20.72
N GLY A 141 -0.72 -13.71 -19.61
CA GLY A 141 -0.38 -13.24 -18.27
C GLY A 141 0.23 -14.30 -17.37
N LEU A 142 1.25 -13.93 -16.60
CA LEU A 142 1.78 -14.68 -15.47
C LEU A 142 1.68 -13.83 -14.19
N GLY A 143 0.84 -14.26 -13.25
CA GLY A 143 0.69 -13.61 -11.94
C GLY A 143 1.45 -14.39 -10.85
N PHE A 144 2.23 -13.69 -10.02
CA PHE A 144 2.96 -14.28 -8.90
C PHE A 144 2.43 -13.76 -7.57
N ASP A 145 1.85 -14.63 -6.73
CA ASP A 145 1.45 -14.27 -5.37
C ASP A 145 1.26 -15.50 -4.48
N ARG A 146 1.83 -15.52 -3.27
CA ARG A 146 1.65 -16.63 -2.32
C ARG A 146 0.25 -16.73 -1.74
N SER A 147 -0.43 -15.59 -1.59
CA SER A 147 -1.80 -15.49 -1.09
C SER A 147 -2.84 -15.92 -2.13
N TYR A 148 -2.45 -16.10 -3.41
CA TYR A 148 -3.38 -16.50 -4.46
C TYR A 148 -4.10 -17.81 -4.10
N THR A 149 -5.43 -17.79 -4.21
CA THR A 149 -6.30 -18.93 -3.99
C THR A 149 -7.09 -19.24 -5.25
N PRO A 150 -6.97 -20.44 -5.84
CA PRO A 150 -7.75 -20.80 -7.02
C PRO A 150 -9.26 -20.68 -6.75
N VAL A 151 -9.94 -19.83 -7.50
CA VAL A 151 -11.40 -19.78 -7.49
C VAL A 151 -11.91 -20.96 -8.33
N LYS A 152 -12.74 -21.83 -7.74
CA LYS A 152 -13.37 -22.94 -8.47
C LYS A 152 -14.22 -22.36 -9.61
N LYS A 153 -13.75 -22.49 -10.85
CA LYS A 153 -14.53 -22.12 -12.04
C LYS A 153 -15.37 -23.31 -12.49
N ASN A 154 -16.69 -23.16 -12.45
CA ASN A 154 -17.60 -24.00 -13.21
C ASN A 154 -17.58 -23.52 -14.67
N GLY A 155 -16.82 -24.19 -15.54
CA GLY A 155 -17.04 -24.13 -17.00
C GLY A 155 -16.45 -22.96 -17.79
N GLU A 156 -15.45 -22.23 -17.27
CA GLU A 156 -14.80 -21.17 -18.06
C GLU A 156 -13.58 -21.69 -18.87
N SER A 157 -13.54 -21.27 -20.15
CA SER A 157 -12.45 -21.42 -21.11
C SER A 157 -11.07 -21.15 -20.48
N GLN A 158 -10.03 -21.86 -20.94
CA GLN A 158 -8.63 -21.66 -20.56
C GLN A 158 -8.31 -20.15 -20.50
N SER A 159 -8.08 -19.63 -19.30
CA SER A 159 -7.70 -18.23 -19.16
C SER A 159 -6.33 -18.02 -19.78
N GLN A 160 -6.14 -16.93 -20.53
CA GLN A 160 -4.83 -16.48 -21.01
C GLN A 160 -3.86 -16.09 -19.87
N VAL A 161 -4.27 -16.30 -18.62
CA VAL A 161 -3.53 -15.97 -17.40
C VAL A 161 -3.25 -17.25 -16.62
N THR A 162 -2.00 -17.41 -16.19
CA THR A 162 -1.56 -18.45 -15.26
C THR A 162 -1.10 -17.81 -13.96
N PHE A 163 -1.46 -18.41 -12.83
CA PHE A 163 -1.08 -17.94 -11.50
C PHE A 163 -0.09 -18.89 -10.84
N ILE A 164 0.98 -18.33 -10.28
CA ILE A 164 2.07 -19.06 -9.61
C ILE A 164 2.06 -18.64 -8.13
N ARG A 165 1.86 -19.63 -7.24
CA ARG A 165 1.80 -19.42 -5.78
C ARG A 165 3.20 -19.34 -5.17
N ASP A 166 3.99 -18.37 -5.61
CA ASP A 166 5.38 -18.18 -5.20
C ASP A 166 5.77 -16.69 -5.28
N TYR A 167 6.91 -16.32 -4.71
CA TYR A 167 7.52 -15.02 -4.93
C TYR A 167 8.21 -14.98 -6.31
N TYR A 168 8.13 -13.85 -6.99
CA TYR A 168 8.94 -13.63 -8.19
C TYR A 168 10.42 -13.48 -7.80
N THR A 169 11.25 -14.41 -8.27
CA THR A 169 12.69 -14.47 -8.00
C THR A 169 13.46 -14.83 -9.27
N GLN A 170 14.79 -14.86 -9.21
CA GLN A 170 15.64 -15.28 -10.33
C GLN A 170 15.33 -16.68 -10.87
N ARG A 171 14.66 -17.56 -10.09
CA ARG A 171 14.17 -18.85 -10.58
C ARG A 171 13.28 -18.71 -11.82
N TYR A 172 12.54 -17.61 -11.91
CA TYR A 172 11.62 -17.30 -13.00
C TYR A 172 12.25 -16.38 -14.06
N ALA A 173 13.58 -16.25 -14.10
CA ALA A 173 14.29 -15.46 -15.11
C ALA A 173 14.06 -15.98 -16.55
N HIS A 174 13.68 -17.25 -16.69
CA HIS A 174 13.30 -17.85 -17.98
C HIS A 174 11.93 -17.35 -18.48
N CYS A 175 11.07 -16.83 -17.60
CA CYS A 175 9.80 -16.20 -17.96
C CYS A 175 10.10 -14.81 -18.54
N LYS A 176 9.96 -14.68 -19.86
CA LYS A 176 10.06 -13.39 -20.55
C LYS A 176 8.71 -12.67 -20.55
N ALA A 177 8.77 -11.36 -20.60
CA ALA A 177 7.63 -10.45 -20.61
C ALA A 177 8.01 -9.18 -21.37
N ASP A 178 7.03 -8.62 -22.08
CA ASP A 178 7.10 -7.30 -22.71
C ASP A 178 6.74 -6.19 -21.71
N PHE A 179 5.96 -6.55 -20.67
CA PHE A 179 5.53 -5.62 -19.62
C PHE A 179 5.54 -6.32 -18.26
N VAL A 180 6.06 -5.64 -17.24
CA VAL A 180 6.02 -6.12 -15.85
C VAL A 180 5.32 -5.09 -14.98
N CYS A 181 4.29 -5.49 -14.23
CA CYS A 181 3.66 -4.65 -13.23
C CYS A 181 3.79 -5.19 -11.81
N CYS A 182 3.77 -4.28 -10.84
CA CYS A 182 3.82 -4.59 -9.42
C CYS A 182 3.10 -3.48 -8.65
N ARG A 183 1.94 -3.78 -8.07
CA ARG A 183 1.10 -2.78 -7.40
C ARG A 183 0.93 -3.14 -5.94
N HIS A 184 1.16 -2.17 -5.06
CA HIS A 184 0.93 -2.25 -3.62
C HIS A 184 1.72 -3.40 -2.96
N VAL A 185 2.99 -3.51 -3.33
CA VAL A 185 3.91 -4.60 -2.92
C VAL A 185 5.28 -4.05 -2.55
N LEU A 186 5.82 -3.09 -3.31
CA LEU A 186 7.18 -2.59 -3.11
C LEU A 186 7.38 -1.98 -1.71
N GLU A 187 6.36 -1.37 -1.13
CA GLU A 187 6.31 -0.83 0.24
C GLU A 187 6.43 -1.91 1.34
N HIS A 188 6.16 -3.16 0.99
CA HIS A 188 6.30 -4.33 1.85
C HIS A 188 7.67 -5.03 1.71
N ILE A 189 8.50 -4.60 0.75
CA ILE A 189 9.81 -5.22 0.49
C ILE A 189 10.90 -4.54 1.32
N HIS A 190 11.42 -5.25 2.32
CA HIS A 190 12.47 -4.75 3.21
C HIS A 190 13.79 -4.39 2.50
N ASN A 191 14.15 -5.10 1.42
CA ASN A 191 15.35 -4.84 0.63
C ASN A 191 14.98 -4.46 -0.82
N PRO A 192 14.42 -3.26 -1.06
CA PRO A 192 13.83 -2.91 -2.35
C PRO A 192 14.87 -2.80 -3.46
N ARG A 193 16.12 -2.44 -3.13
CA ARG A 193 17.24 -2.41 -4.08
C ARG A 193 17.58 -3.79 -4.63
N ASP A 194 17.65 -4.79 -3.76
CA ASP A 194 18.01 -6.15 -4.16
C ASP A 194 16.90 -6.74 -5.03
N PHE A 195 15.64 -6.49 -4.66
CA PHE A 195 14.49 -6.85 -5.46
C PHE A 195 14.53 -6.19 -6.85
N LEU A 196 14.71 -4.87 -6.96
CA LEU A 196 14.74 -4.18 -8.25
C LEU A 196 15.97 -4.53 -9.08
N ARG A 197 17.14 -4.75 -8.48
CA ARG A 197 18.34 -5.24 -9.20
C ARG A 197 18.13 -6.65 -9.72
N ALA A 198 17.51 -7.53 -8.94
CA ALA A 198 17.14 -8.86 -9.41
C ALA A 198 16.16 -8.76 -10.59
N LEU A 199 15.11 -7.92 -10.49
CA LEU A 199 14.19 -7.67 -11.60
C LEU A 199 14.92 -7.14 -12.83
N ARG A 200 15.78 -6.11 -12.69
CA ARG A 200 16.58 -5.56 -13.78
C ARG A 200 17.44 -6.63 -14.46
N SER A 201 18.05 -7.52 -13.68
CA SER A 201 18.85 -8.65 -14.17
C SER A 201 18.01 -9.66 -14.93
N THR A 202 16.81 -10.02 -14.44
CA THR A 202 15.89 -10.93 -15.15
C THR A 202 15.41 -10.37 -16.49
N ILE A 203 15.20 -9.04 -16.57
CA ILE A 203 14.83 -8.37 -17.82
C ILE A 203 15.99 -8.43 -18.83
N GLY A 204 17.23 -8.26 -18.37
CA GLY A 204 18.43 -8.36 -19.21
C GLY A 204 18.48 -7.25 -20.26
N ASN A 205 18.86 -7.58 -21.50
CA ASN A 205 19.03 -6.60 -22.58
C ASN A 205 17.73 -6.24 -23.32
N ARG A 206 16.57 -6.58 -22.76
CA ARG A 206 15.25 -6.21 -23.31
C ARG A 206 14.91 -4.77 -22.90
N THR A 207 15.60 -3.79 -23.48
CA THR A 207 15.47 -2.37 -23.13
C THR A 207 14.10 -1.78 -23.46
N GLU A 208 13.29 -2.45 -24.28
CA GLU A 208 11.90 -2.09 -24.56
C GLU A 208 10.90 -2.62 -23.52
N THR A 209 11.30 -3.51 -22.60
CA THR A 209 10.40 -4.03 -21.56
C THR A 209 10.06 -2.92 -20.57
N VAL A 210 8.80 -2.52 -20.52
CA VAL A 210 8.33 -1.50 -19.59
C VAL A 210 8.02 -2.14 -18.24
N VAL A 211 8.42 -1.46 -17.17
CA VAL A 211 8.01 -1.78 -15.80
C VAL A 211 7.08 -0.70 -15.28
N PHE A 212 5.97 -1.11 -14.66
CA PHE A 212 5.02 -0.23 -13.99
C PHE A 212 4.89 -0.63 -12.52
N PHE A 213 5.14 0.32 -11.63
CA PHE A 213 4.96 0.11 -10.20
C PHE A 213 3.99 1.12 -9.63
N GLU A 214 3.16 0.68 -8.69
CA GLU A 214 2.26 1.56 -7.94
C GLU A 214 2.47 1.36 -6.44
N VAL A 215 2.73 2.44 -5.71
CA VAL A 215 2.97 2.42 -4.26
C VAL A 215 2.18 3.54 -3.56
N PRO A 216 1.92 3.43 -2.24
CA PRO A 216 1.41 4.55 -1.46
C PRO A 216 2.26 5.81 -1.59
N ASN A 217 1.61 6.95 -1.75
CA ASN A 217 2.26 8.25 -1.83
C ASN A 217 2.56 8.77 -0.41
N LEU A 218 3.84 8.93 -0.06
CA LEU A 218 4.24 9.51 1.23
C LEU A 218 3.58 10.88 1.48
N LEU A 219 3.40 11.69 0.45
CA LEU A 219 2.78 13.01 0.60
C LEU A 219 1.32 12.91 1.04
N PHE A 220 0.58 11.90 0.57
CA PHE A 220 -0.79 11.70 1.06
C PHE A 220 -0.83 11.44 2.58
N MET A 221 0.20 10.76 3.10
CA MET A 221 0.35 10.58 4.55
C MET A 221 0.72 11.91 5.24
N ILE A 222 1.79 12.59 4.82
CA ILE A 222 2.37 13.69 5.61
C ILE A 222 1.81 15.08 5.30
N ARG A 223 1.32 15.32 4.08
CA ARG A 223 0.71 16.58 3.63
C ARG A 223 -0.80 16.55 3.90
N ASP A 224 -1.44 15.45 3.52
CA ASP A 224 -2.92 15.33 3.58
C ASP A 224 -3.40 14.65 4.87
N ILE A 225 -2.46 14.28 5.75
CA ILE A 225 -2.72 13.76 7.11
C ILE A 225 -3.56 12.48 7.06
N SER A 226 -3.27 11.61 6.08
CA SER A 226 -3.77 10.23 6.04
C SER A 226 -3.00 9.35 7.02
N ILE A 227 -3.12 9.63 8.31
CA ILE A 227 -2.36 8.95 9.37
C ILE A 227 -2.71 7.47 9.51
N TRP A 228 -3.88 7.06 9.00
CA TRP A 228 -4.36 5.68 9.02
C TRP A 228 -3.60 4.75 8.06
N ASP A 229 -2.76 5.31 7.19
CA ASP A 229 -1.86 4.57 6.30
C ASP A 229 -0.53 4.16 6.95
N ILE A 230 -0.29 4.60 8.18
CA ILE A 230 0.88 4.18 8.96
C ILE A 230 0.57 2.79 9.55
N ILE A 231 1.05 1.75 8.87
CA ILE A 231 0.84 0.35 9.27
C ILE A 231 2.17 -0.37 9.40
N TYR A 232 2.20 -1.41 10.24
CA TYR A 232 3.40 -2.18 10.47
C TYR A 232 3.93 -2.86 9.20
N GLU A 233 3.02 -3.35 8.35
CA GLU A 233 3.33 -4.05 7.10
C GLU A 233 4.08 -3.18 6.08
N HIS A 234 3.90 -1.86 6.13
CA HIS A 234 4.62 -0.90 5.29
C HIS A 234 5.97 -0.61 5.93
N CYS A 235 6.99 -1.37 5.52
CA CYS A 235 8.36 -1.12 5.92
C CYS A 235 8.94 0.14 5.24
N ALA A 236 8.38 0.55 4.10
CA ALA A 236 8.87 1.65 3.27
C ALA A 236 7.73 2.59 2.83
N TYR A 237 8.00 3.90 2.81
CA TYR A 237 7.07 4.94 2.39
C TYR A 237 7.75 5.86 1.38
N TYR A 238 7.22 5.89 0.16
CA TYR A 238 7.88 6.51 -0.99
C TYR A 238 7.35 7.91 -1.27
N SER A 239 8.26 8.89 -1.29
CA SER A 239 8.06 10.12 -2.05
C SER A 239 8.44 9.90 -3.51
N GLU A 240 7.95 10.78 -4.39
CA GLU A 240 8.36 10.85 -5.80
C GLU A 240 9.88 10.82 -5.95
N LEU A 241 10.60 11.67 -5.19
CA LEU A 241 12.05 11.78 -5.21
C LEU A 241 12.74 10.46 -4.81
N SER A 242 12.28 9.84 -3.73
CA SER A 242 12.86 8.58 -3.27
C SER A 242 12.61 7.42 -4.24
N LEU A 243 11.44 7.38 -4.88
CA LEU A 243 11.07 6.32 -5.81
C LEU A 243 11.83 6.44 -7.13
N ILE A 244 11.92 7.64 -7.70
CA ILE A 244 12.76 7.92 -8.87
C ILE A 244 14.19 7.48 -8.60
N ARG A 245 14.76 7.93 -7.48
CA ARG A 245 16.14 7.63 -7.12
C ARG A 245 16.36 6.13 -6.99
N LEU A 246 15.46 5.42 -6.32
CA LEU A 246 15.53 3.97 -6.16
C LEU A 246 15.59 3.27 -7.54
N PHE A 247 14.69 3.60 -8.46
CA PHE A 247 14.66 2.99 -9.79
C PHE A 247 15.92 3.30 -10.60
N SER A 248 16.32 4.58 -10.64
CA SER A 248 17.53 5.02 -11.35
C SER A 248 18.78 4.34 -10.84
N GLU A 249 18.97 4.24 -9.53
CA GLU A 249 20.13 3.55 -8.95
C GLU A 249 20.06 2.02 -9.05
N CYS A 250 18.92 1.46 -9.47
CA CYS A 250 18.76 0.03 -9.76
C CYS A 250 18.83 -0.28 -11.27
N GLY A 251 19.25 0.69 -12.09
CA GLY A 251 19.50 0.48 -13.53
C GLY A 251 18.27 0.65 -14.40
N PHE A 252 17.29 1.45 -13.97
CA PHE A 252 16.12 1.82 -14.77
C PHE A 252 16.13 3.30 -15.16
N ASN A 253 15.77 3.58 -16.40
CA ASN A 253 15.44 4.93 -16.87
C ASN A 253 13.96 5.20 -16.58
N VAL A 254 13.69 6.17 -15.71
CA VAL A 254 12.31 6.54 -15.33
C VAL A 254 11.69 7.36 -16.45
N LEU A 255 10.59 6.85 -17.01
CA LEU A 255 9.85 7.50 -18.09
C LEU A 255 8.84 8.52 -17.55
N SER A 256 8.09 8.14 -16.52
CA SER A 256 7.11 9.01 -15.88
C SER A 256 6.83 8.58 -14.45
N ILE A 257 6.35 9.53 -13.65
CA ILE A 257 5.77 9.29 -12.34
C ILE A 257 4.52 10.14 -12.23
N THR A 258 3.43 9.56 -11.73
CA THR A 258 2.12 10.20 -11.65
C THR A 258 1.51 9.99 -10.28
N GLU A 259 0.82 11.01 -9.78
CA GLU A 259 -0.12 10.85 -8.67
C GLU A 259 -1.38 10.16 -9.21
N GLU A 260 -1.80 9.10 -8.54
CA GLU A 260 -2.92 8.26 -8.94
C GLU A 260 -3.93 8.15 -7.79
N PHE A 261 -5.19 7.81 -8.12
CA PHE A 261 -6.28 7.65 -7.16
C PHE A 261 -6.46 8.86 -6.21
N GLU A 262 -6.53 10.06 -6.80
CA GLU A 262 -6.63 11.34 -6.08
C GLU A 262 -5.44 11.61 -5.15
N GLY A 263 -4.23 11.23 -5.60
CA GLY A 263 -2.98 11.51 -4.89
C GLY A 263 -2.57 10.44 -3.88
N GLN A 264 -3.40 9.42 -3.66
CA GLN A 264 -3.13 8.34 -2.69
C GLN A 264 -1.96 7.45 -3.09
N PHE A 265 -1.75 7.27 -4.40
CA PHE A 265 -0.70 6.41 -4.92
C PHE A 265 0.23 7.18 -5.85
N LEU A 266 1.46 6.67 -5.98
CA LEU A 266 2.41 7.04 -7.02
C LEU A 266 2.51 5.89 -8.02
N GLY A 267 2.19 6.15 -9.28
CA GLY A 267 2.49 5.27 -10.40
C GLY A 267 3.82 5.65 -11.03
N ILE A 268 4.79 4.74 -11.09
CA ILE A 268 6.07 4.94 -11.77
C ILE A 268 6.20 4.00 -12.97
N GLU A 269 6.57 4.56 -14.11
CA GLU A 269 6.82 3.85 -15.36
C GLU A 269 8.29 4.00 -15.73
N ALA A 270 8.96 2.90 -16.03
CA ALA A 270 10.38 2.90 -16.34
C ALA A 270 10.75 1.81 -17.35
N VAL A 271 11.94 1.93 -17.93
CA VAL A 271 12.55 0.91 -18.81
C VAL A 271 13.96 0.60 -18.33
N PRO A 272 14.53 -0.57 -18.67
CA PRO A 272 15.93 -0.87 -18.42
C PRO A 272 16.85 0.21 -19.00
N GLY A 273 17.74 0.75 -18.17
CA GLY A 273 18.78 1.68 -18.62
C GLY A 273 19.99 0.97 -19.23
N ASP A 274 20.69 1.67 -20.11
CA ASP A 274 21.88 1.18 -20.84
C ASP A 274 23.15 1.18 -19.97
N ASP A 275 23.21 2.05 -18.95
CA ASP A 275 24.37 2.22 -18.07
C ASP A 275 23.98 2.13 -16.59
N LEU A 276 24.67 1.27 -15.83
CA LEU A 276 24.59 1.21 -14.36
C LEU A 276 25.28 2.43 -13.70
N THR A 277 25.80 3.38 -14.50
CA THR A 277 26.53 4.53 -13.98
C THR A 277 25.58 5.66 -13.60
N SER A 278 25.79 6.18 -12.40
CA SER A 278 24.99 7.14 -11.62
C SER A 278 24.70 8.51 -12.27
N LYS A 279 24.89 8.67 -13.58
CA LYS A 279 24.82 9.97 -14.27
C LYS A 279 23.39 10.52 -14.40
N HIS A 280 22.35 9.69 -14.28
CA HIS A 280 20.97 10.14 -14.47
C HIS A 280 20.31 10.78 -13.24
N VAL A 281 20.82 10.57 -12.01
CA VAL A 281 20.19 11.14 -10.80
C VAL A 281 20.31 12.68 -10.77
N ALA A 282 21.46 13.22 -11.18
CA ALA A 282 21.74 14.66 -11.10
C ALA A 282 21.01 15.50 -12.17
N ASP A 283 20.71 14.93 -13.33
CA ASP A 283 19.93 15.60 -14.39
C ASP A 283 18.42 15.46 -14.18
N HIS A 284 17.95 14.36 -13.56
CA HIS A 284 16.54 14.16 -13.25
C HIS A 284 16.00 15.07 -12.15
N GLU A 285 16.83 15.51 -11.20
CA GLU A 285 16.47 16.50 -10.16
C GLU A 285 16.35 17.93 -10.71
N ARG A 286 16.90 18.22 -11.90
CA ARG A 286 17.00 19.59 -12.45
C ARG A 286 16.02 19.90 -13.60
N GLY A 287 15.38 18.89 -14.18
CA GLY A 287 14.66 19.03 -15.47
C GLY A 287 13.20 18.54 -15.50
N ARG A 288 12.62 18.11 -14.37
CA ARG A 288 11.18 17.79 -14.29
C ARG A 288 10.44 18.86 -13.50
N ASP A 289 9.20 19.14 -13.92
CA ASP A 289 8.19 19.79 -13.08
C ASP A 289 7.80 18.84 -11.93
N THR A 290 8.76 18.47 -11.07
CA THR A 290 8.42 17.80 -9.82
C THR A 290 7.57 18.77 -9.02
N VAL A 291 6.32 18.41 -8.74
CA VAL A 291 5.37 19.28 -8.03
C VAL A 291 5.89 19.63 -6.62
N VAL A 292 6.82 18.81 -6.09
CA VAL A 292 7.28 18.91 -4.70
C VAL A 292 8.80 18.94 -4.59
N THR A 293 9.29 19.86 -3.76
CA THR A 293 10.71 20.01 -3.45
C THR A 293 11.10 19.18 -2.22
N LYS A 294 12.37 18.78 -2.17
CA LYS A 294 12.98 18.14 -1.00
C LYS A 294 12.76 18.96 0.29
N GLN A 295 12.90 20.28 0.21
CA GLN A 295 12.64 21.20 1.32
C GLN A 295 11.17 21.14 1.77
N GLY A 296 10.22 21.11 0.84
CA GLY A 296 8.80 21.00 1.15
C GLY A 296 8.45 19.69 1.87
N ILE A 297 9.05 18.57 1.47
CA ILE A 297 8.90 17.29 2.19
C ILE A 297 9.44 17.39 3.62
N GLY A 298 10.66 17.94 3.79
CA GLY A 298 11.25 18.13 5.11
C GLY A 298 10.37 18.97 6.04
N GLN A 299 9.80 20.06 5.54
CA GLN A 299 8.87 20.91 6.31
C GLN A 299 7.59 20.17 6.72
N ASN A 300 7.05 19.31 5.86
CA ASN A 300 5.89 18.49 6.22
C ASN A 300 6.25 17.47 7.31
N ILE A 301 7.42 16.81 7.20
CA ILE A 301 7.93 15.87 8.22
C ILE A 301 8.09 16.55 9.58
N GLU A 302 8.69 17.75 9.62
CA GLU A 302 8.86 18.52 10.86
C GLU A 302 7.53 18.86 11.55
N LYS A 303 6.49 19.17 10.77
CA LYS A 303 5.16 19.50 11.28
C LYS A 303 4.31 18.28 11.62
N PHE A 304 4.62 17.14 11.01
CA PHE A 304 3.78 15.94 11.04
C PHE A 304 3.41 15.47 12.44
N PRO A 305 4.31 15.40 13.45
CA PRO A 305 3.94 14.92 14.78
C PRO A 305 2.83 15.74 15.45
N LYS A 306 2.86 17.07 15.27
CA LYS A 306 1.81 17.96 15.79
C LYS A 306 0.49 17.77 15.04
N MET A 307 0.55 17.62 13.71
CA MET A 307 -0.64 17.41 12.88
C MET A 307 -1.27 16.04 13.15
N TYR A 308 -0.44 15.01 13.35
CA TYR A 308 -0.85 13.68 13.77
C TYR A 308 -1.64 13.74 15.09
N GLN A 309 -1.07 14.37 16.12
CA GLN A 309 -1.74 14.49 17.41
C GLN A 309 -3.07 15.27 17.30
N SER A 310 -3.07 16.38 16.56
CA SER A 310 -4.29 17.15 16.30
C SER A 310 -5.38 16.31 15.62
N LYS A 311 -4.99 15.46 14.65
CA LYS A 311 -5.92 14.55 13.95
C LYS A 311 -6.50 13.50 14.89
N ILE A 312 -5.68 12.93 15.78
CA ILE A 312 -6.13 11.99 16.81
C ILE A 312 -7.17 12.65 17.73
N ASP A 313 -6.90 13.86 18.20
CA ASP A 313 -7.79 14.58 19.12
C ASP A 313 -9.10 15.02 18.45
N ASP A 314 -9.05 15.46 17.19
CA ASP A 314 -10.23 15.74 16.35
C ASP A 314 -11.10 14.48 16.19
N CYS A 315 -10.50 13.33 15.88
CA CYS A 315 -11.23 12.08 15.73
C CYS A 315 -11.89 11.63 17.04
N ARG A 316 -11.21 11.74 18.19
CA ARG A 316 -11.80 11.45 19.50
C ARG A 316 -12.99 12.36 19.80
N THR A 317 -12.85 13.65 19.50
CA THR A 317 -13.93 14.63 19.70
C THR A 317 -15.15 14.30 18.84
N LYS A 318 -14.93 13.96 17.56
CA LYS A 318 -16.01 13.56 16.64
C LYS A 318 -16.71 12.28 17.08
N LEU A 319 -15.96 11.28 17.52
CA LEU A 319 -16.53 10.04 18.07
C LEU A 319 -17.42 10.30 19.28
N GLN A 320 -16.97 11.14 20.20
CA GLN A 320 -17.76 11.52 21.38
C GLN A 320 -19.01 12.31 21.02
N ALA A 321 -18.92 13.18 20.00
CA ALA A 321 -20.02 14.04 19.57
C ALA A 321 -21.09 13.29 18.75
N ALA A 322 -20.71 12.29 17.96
CA ALA A 322 -21.63 11.56 17.09
C ALA A 322 -22.76 10.87 17.87
N GLY A 323 -22.44 10.31 19.04
CA GLY A 323 -23.41 9.60 19.88
C GLY A 323 -24.13 8.45 19.15
N GLY A 324 -25.02 7.74 19.85
CA GLY A 324 -25.81 6.67 19.25
C GLY A 324 -24.97 5.48 18.76
N ARG A 325 -25.49 4.77 17.74
CA ARG A 325 -24.86 3.59 17.15
C ARG A 325 -23.95 4.01 16.00
N ILE A 326 -22.66 3.74 16.13
CA ILE A 326 -21.65 4.12 15.15
C ILE A 326 -21.05 2.85 14.54
N VAL A 327 -20.81 2.87 13.23
CA VAL A 327 -20.03 1.84 12.54
C VAL A 327 -18.84 2.46 11.81
N VAL A 328 -17.78 1.69 11.64
CA VAL A 328 -16.68 2.03 10.71
C VAL A 328 -16.98 1.39 9.35
N TRP A 329 -16.79 2.12 8.26
CA TRP A 329 -16.84 1.54 6.91
C TRP A 329 -15.44 1.27 6.37
N GLY A 330 -15.17 0.00 6.10
CA GLY A 330 -13.91 -0.53 5.58
C GLY A 330 -13.11 -1.27 6.66
N ALA A 331 -13.06 -2.59 6.55
CA ALA A 331 -12.21 -3.49 7.33
C ALA A 331 -10.83 -3.70 6.65
N GLY A 332 -10.37 -2.70 5.89
CA GLY A 332 -9.01 -2.64 5.36
C GLY A 332 -8.05 -1.93 6.33
N SER A 333 -6.79 -1.77 5.91
CA SER A 333 -5.71 -1.23 6.74
C SER A 333 -6.09 0.05 7.48
N LYS A 334 -6.70 1.03 6.81
CA LYS A 334 -7.09 2.31 7.44
C LYS A 334 -8.07 2.13 8.62
N GLY A 335 -9.09 1.28 8.47
CA GLY A 335 -10.07 1.03 9.54
C GLY A 335 -9.46 0.28 10.72
N VAL A 336 -8.61 -0.70 10.42
CA VAL A 336 -7.87 -1.47 11.44
C VAL A 336 -6.92 -0.54 12.23
N THR A 337 -6.16 0.31 11.53
CA THR A 337 -5.27 1.30 12.15
C THR A 337 -6.03 2.29 13.01
N PHE A 338 -7.16 2.80 12.53
CA PHE A 338 -8.02 3.73 13.28
C PHE A 338 -8.47 3.12 14.61
N LEU A 339 -9.05 1.91 14.57
CA LEU A 339 -9.55 1.23 15.75
C LEU A 339 -8.43 0.93 16.76
N ASN A 340 -7.28 0.42 16.29
CA ASN A 340 -6.15 0.07 17.15
C ASN A 340 -5.45 1.31 17.74
N THR A 341 -5.24 2.36 16.93
CA THR A 341 -4.57 3.58 17.37
C THR A 341 -5.39 4.33 18.43
N LEU A 342 -6.71 4.40 18.24
CA LEU A 342 -7.60 5.03 19.21
C LEU A 342 -8.01 4.08 20.35
N GLN A 343 -7.61 2.81 20.29
CA GLN A 343 -7.98 1.74 21.23
C GLN A 343 -9.49 1.59 21.41
N ILE A 344 -10.24 1.76 20.31
CA ILE A 344 -11.70 1.65 20.29
C ILE A 344 -12.08 0.18 20.46
N LYS A 345 -12.94 -0.09 21.45
CA LYS A 345 -13.41 -1.44 21.76
C LYS A 345 -14.92 -1.48 21.64
N ASP A 346 -15.62 -1.17 22.72
CA ASP A 346 -17.05 -1.37 22.85
C ASP A 346 -17.86 -0.16 22.34
N GLU A 347 -17.20 0.96 22.03
CA GLU A 347 -17.82 2.16 21.45
C GLU A 347 -18.27 1.95 19.99
N ILE A 348 -17.64 1.00 19.29
CA ILE A 348 -17.98 0.61 17.92
C ILE A 348 -18.04 -0.91 17.87
N GLU A 349 -19.24 -1.46 17.69
CA GLU A 349 -19.47 -2.90 17.70
C GLU A 349 -19.10 -3.57 16.37
N TYR A 350 -19.38 -2.87 15.26
CA TYR A 350 -19.32 -3.42 13.91
C TYR A 350 -18.48 -2.60 12.95
N VAL A 351 -17.81 -3.32 12.03
CA VAL A 351 -17.19 -2.75 10.83
C VAL A 351 -17.91 -3.28 9.61
N VAL A 352 -18.31 -2.40 8.70
CA VAL A 352 -18.95 -2.75 7.44
C VAL A 352 -17.88 -2.89 6.37
N ASP A 353 -17.93 -3.95 5.55
CA ASP A 353 -17.01 -4.10 4.42
C ASP A 353 -17.75 -4.68 3.20
N LEU A 354 -17.32 -4.30 1.99
CA LEU A 354 -17.90 -4.82 0.74
C LEU A 354 -17.36 -6.21 0.37
N ASN A 355 -16.19 -6.59 0.90
CA ASN A 355 -15.54 -7.84 0.58
C ASN A 355 -16.20 -9.01 1.32
N PRO A 356 -16.91 -9.91 0.61
CA PRO A 356 -17.64 -11.01 1.24
C PRO A 356 -16.73 -12.01 1.95
N ARG A 357 -15.43 -12.04 1.61
CA ARG A 357 -14.45 -12.91 2.28
C ARG A 357 -14.13 -12.46 3.70
N LYS A 358 -14.42 -11.20 4.03
CA LYS A 358 -14.24 -10.63 5.37
C LYS A 358 -15.48 -10.77 6.24
N HIS A 359 -16.66 -11.03 5.68
CA HIS A 359 -17.91 -11.09 6.43
C HIS A 359 -17.91 -12.21 7.47
N GLY A 360 -18.35 -11.87 8.69
CA GLY A 360 -18.35 -12.79 9.83
C GLY A 360 -17.01 -12.93 10.54
N MET A 361 -15.92 -12.39 9.97
CA MET A 361 -14.60 -12.34 10.58
C MET A 361 -14.49 -11.16 11.55
N TYR A 362 -13.32 -11.01 12.19
CA TYR A 362 -13.10 -10.01 13.23
C TYR A 362 -11.87 -9.15 12.93
N ILE A 363 -11.94 -7.86 13.30
CA ILE A 363 -10.84 -6.89 13.15
C ILE A 363 -9.68 -7.26 14.05
N THR A 364 -8.50 -7.45 13.46
CA THR A 364 -7.25 -7.72 14.18
C THR A 364 -6.95 -6.65 15.23
N GLY A 365 -6.67 -7.10 16.45
CA GLY A 365 -6.26 -6.29 17.59
C GLY A 365 -7.41 -5.78 18.47
N THR A 366 -8.52 -5.31 17.89
CA THR A 366 -9.66 -4.74 18.64
C THR A 366 -10.92 -5.61 18.64
N GLY A 367 -11.05 -6.54 17.70
CA GLY A 367 -12.03 -7.62 17.77
C GLY A 367 -13.47 -7.25 17.41
N GLN A 368 -13.72 -6.13 16.72
CA GLN A 368 -15.03 -5.81 16.14
C GLN A 368 -15.40 -6.83 15.07
N LYS A 369 -16.68 -7.17 14.96
CA LYS A 369 -17.16 -8.09 13.93
C LYS A 369 -17.34 -7.36 12.61
N ILE A 370 -16.90 -8.00 11.52
CA ILE A 370 -17.06 -7.50 10.16
C ILE A 370 -18.40 -7.99 9.62
N ILE A 371 -19.27 -7.05 9.24
CA ILE A 371 -20.64 -7.32 8.77
C ILE A 371 -20.83 -6.88 7.33
N THR A 372 -21.90 -7.38 6.72
CA THR A 372 -22.33 -6.98 5.38
C THR A 372 -23.01 -5.61 5.43
N PRO A 373 -23.07 -4.85 4.32
CA PRO A 373 -23.85 -3.62 4.26
C PRO A 373 -25.33 -3.81 4.61
N GLU A 374 -25.93 -4.93 4.23
CA GLU A 374 -27.36 -5.21 4.46
C GLU A 374 -27.72 -5.28 5.95
N MET A 375 -26.77 -5.68 6.82
CA MET A 375 -26.97 -5.68 8.27
C MET A 375 -27.27 -4.29 8.83
N LEU A 376 -26.98 -3.20 8.09
CA LEU A 376 -27.32 -1.85 8.50
C LEU A 376 -28.82 -1.57 8.52
N LEU A 377 -29.63 -2.34 7.77
CA LEU A 377 -31.10 -2.23 7.81
C LEU A 377 -31.67 -2.57 9.19
N GLU A 378 -31.06 -3.55 9.87
CA GLU A 378 -31.40 -3.95 11.23
C GLU A 378 -30.65 -3.11 12.27
N TYR A 379 -29.35 -2.89 12.04
CA TYR A 379 -28.51 -2.17 12.99
C TYR A 379 -28.76 -0.66 13.02
N GLN A 380 -29.33 -0.05 11.97
CA GLN A 380 -29.66 1.38 11.84
C GLN A 380 -28.71 2.32 12.62
N PRO A 381 -27.45 2.45 12.19
CA PRO A 381 -26.50 3.33 12.83
C PRO A 381 -26.89 4.80 12.62
N SER A 382 -26.66 5.63 13.64
CA SER A 382 -26.76 7.09 13.51
C SER A 382 -25.65 7.65 12.63
N SER A 383 -24.47 7.03 12.67
CA SER A 383 -23.32 7.49 11.88
C SER A 383 -22.46 6.36 11.35
N VAL A 384 -21.89 6.59 10.16
CA VAL A 384 -20.87 5.76 9.53
C VAL A 384 -19.59 6.58 9.43
N LEU A 385 -18.52 6.10 10.06
CA LEU A 385 -17.19 6.70 9.94
C LEU A 385 -16.52 6.21 8.66
N VAL A 386 -16.24 7.13 7.76
CA VAL A 386 -15.65 6.80 6.46
C VAL A 386 -14.15 7.03 6.51
N MET A 387 -13.38 5.93 6.54
CA MET A 387 -11.93 5.99 6.70
C MET A 387 -11.19 6.55 5.49
N ASN A 388 -11.79 6.50 4.31
CA ASN A 388 -11.24 7.08 3.10
C ASN A 388 -12.33 7.89 2.36
N PRO A 389 -12.26 9.24 2.39
CA PRO A 389 -13.28 10.11 1.84
C PRO A 389 -13.61 9.88 0.36
N ILE A 390 -12.70 9.29 -0.42
CA ILE A 390 -12.94 8.98 -1.85
C ILE A 390 -14.13 8.03 -2.06
N TYR A 391 -14.46 7.23 -1.04
CA TYR A 391 -15.58 6.30 -1.07
C TYR A 391 -16.88 6.91 -0.53
N LYS A 392 -16.89 8.15 -0.01
CA LYS A 392 -18.13 8.79 0.49
C LYS A 392 -19.29 8.76 -0.51
N PRO A 393 -19.09 9.05 -1.83
CA PRO A 393 -20.18 8.96 -2.79
C PRO A 393 -20.73 7.53 -2.98
N GLU A 394 -19.85 6.53 -3.00
CA GLU A 394 -20.22 5.12 -3.11
C GLU A 394 -21.00 4.64 -1.87
N ILE A 395 -20.52 4.99 -0.68
CA ILE A 395 -21.17 4.63 0.59
C ILE A 395 -22.52 5.33 0.72
N ARG A 396 -22.60 6.64 0.41
CA ARG A 396 -23.86 7.40 0.45
C ARG A 396 -24.91 6.74 -0.44
N LYS A 397 -24.54 6.38 -1.67
CA LYS A 397 -25.44 5.70 -2.60
C LYS A 397 -26.02 4.40 -2.00
N ILE A 398 -25.20 3.59 -1.35
CA ILE A 398 -25.66 2.34 -0.70
C ILE A 398 -26.62 2.63 0.45
N LEU A 399 -26.33 3.64 1.29
CA LEU A 399 -27.21 4.03 2.39
C LEU A 399 -28.57 4.55 1.89
N ASP A 400 -28.56 5.34 0.81
CA ASP A 400 -29.78 5.88 0.19
C ASP A 400 -30.64 4.74 -0.41
N GLU A 401 -30.01 3.73 -1.04
CA GLU A 401 -30.69 2.53 -1.54
C GLU A 401 -31.35 1.71 -0.42
N PHE A 402 -30.78 1.73 0.79
CA PHE A 402 -31.34 1.12 1.98
C PHE A 402 -32.38 2.01 2.71
N GLY A 403 -32.56 3.26 2.27
CA GLY A 403 -33.45 4.22 2.93
C GLY A 403 -32.98 4.62 4.33
N LEU A 404 -31.67 4.62 4.57
CA LEU A 404 -31.07 4.97 5.87
C LEU A 404 -30.64 6.43 5.93
N ASP A 405 -31.23 7.20 6.84
CA ASP A 405 -30.82 8.57 7.17
C ASP A 405 -29.64 8.57 8.15
N THR A 406 -28.50 8.07 7.67
CA THR A 406 -27.26 7.91 8.46
C THR A 406 -26.24 8.99 8.07
N ASP A 407 -25.60 9.60 9.07
CA ASP A 407 -24.55 10.60 8.87
C ASP A 407 -23.24 9.95 8.38
N LEU A 408 -22.57 10.60 7.42
CA LEU A 408 -21.22 10.19 6.99
C LEU A 408 -20.17 11.12 7.57
N ILE A 409 -19.39 10.61 8.52
CA ILE A 409 -18.33 11.37 9.21
C ILE A 409 -17.01 11.13 8.50
#